data_AF-A0A2E6UZG2-F1
#
_entry.id   AF-A0A2E6UZG2-F1
#
_cell.length_a   1.000
_cell.length_b   1.000
_cell.length_c   1.000
_cell.angle_alpha   90.00
_cell.angle_beta   90.00
_cell.angle_gamma   90.00
#
_symmetry.space_group_name_H-M   'P 1'
#
loop_
_entity.id
_entity.type
_entity.pdbx_description
1 polymer ?
#
loop_
_entity_poly.entity_id
_entity_poly.type
_entity_poly.pdbx_seq_one_letter_code
_entity_poly.pdbx_strand_id
1 'polypeptide(L)' 'PEGAARIIFRDTAKDPDKLAEATAEYREKFANPFVAASRGYLDDIIMPRNSRRRIARALTMLKDKDLSNPPRKHDNLPL' A
#
# COMPACT_ATOMS: atom_id res chain seq x y z
N PRO A 1 -2.18 9.05 -8.53
CA PRO A 1 -1.03 9.95 -8.28
C PRO A 1 -1.30 11.42 -8.64
N GLU A 2 -1.96 11.71 -9.76
CA GLU A 2 -2.14 13.09 -10.25
C GLU A 2 -2.90 14.01 -9.28
N GLY A 3 -3.98 13.55 -8.65
CA GLY A 3 -4.70 14.34 -7.65
C GLY A 3 -3.85 14.72 -6.43
N ALA A 4 -3.02 13.79 -5.95
CA ALA A 4 -2.07 14.07 -4.87
C ALA A 4 -0.97 15.04 -5.32
N ALA A 5 -0.45 14.86 -6.54
CA ALA A 5 0.53 15.76 -7.13
C ALA A 5 0.00 17.19 -7.27
N ARG A 6 -1.27 17.39 -7.68
CA ARG A 6 -1.89 18.73 -7.73
C ARG A 6 -1.99 19.42 -6.37
N ILE A 7 -2.18 18.66 -5.30
CA ILE A 7 -2.26 19.22 -3.95
C ILE A 7 -0.87 19.57 -3.42
N ILE A 8 0.11 18.67 -3.62
CA ILE A 8 1.48 18.82 -3.11
C ILE A 8 2.26 19.86 -3.90
N PHE A 9 2.07 19.90 -5.22
CA PHE A 9 2.73 20.80 -6.16
C PHE A 9 1.77 21.87 -6.68
N ARG A 10 0.92 22.42 -5.80
CA ARG A 10 -0.18 23.32 -6.16
C ARG A 10 0.25 24.54 -6.99
N ASP A 11 1.44 25.07 -6.74
CA ASP A 11 1.94 26.26 -7.43
C ASP A 11 2.42 25.96 -8.86
N THR A 12 3.05 24.80 -9.08
CA THR A 12 3.50 24.32 -10.40
C THR A 12 2.39 23.62 -11.18
N ALA A 13 1.37 23.09 -10.50
CA ALA A 13 0.22 22.41 -11.10
C ALA A 13 -0.73 23.31 -11.90
N LYS A 14 -0.49 24.63 -11.92
CA LYS A 14 -1.22 25.59 -12.75
C LYS A 14 -0.87 25.46 -14.24
N ASP A 15 0.31 24.92 -14.53
CA ASP A 15 0.80 24.65 -15.87
C ASP A 15 0.68 23.14 -16.15
N PRO A 16 -0.03 22.72 -17.22
CA PRO A 16 -0.27 21.31 -17.52
C PRO A 16 1.01 20.51 -17.76
N ASP A 17 2.05 21.12 -18.35
CA ASP A 17 3.30 20.42 -18.65
C ASP A 17 4.12 20.17 -17.38
N LYS A 18 4.18 21.16 -16.49
CA LYS A 18 4.84 21.03 -15.17
C LYS A 18 4.08 20.09 -14.24
N LEU A 19 2.75 20.00 -14.38
CA LEU A 19 1.96 19.03 -13.65
C LEU A 19 2.27 17.59 -14.11
N ALA A 20 2.48 17.38 -15.40
CA ALA A 20 2.86 16.06 -15.92
C ALA A 20 4.22 15.61 -15.36
N GLU A 21 5.20 16.51 -15.35
CA GLU A 21 6.52 16.26 -14.76
C GLU A 21 6.43 15.96 -13.26
N ALA A 22 5.74 16.81 -12.49
CA ALA A 22 5.53 16.61 -11.06
C ALA A 22 4.76 15.31 -10.75
N THR A 23 3.83 14.89 -11.62
CA THR A 23 3.10 13.63 -11.46
C THR A 23 4.00 12.43 -11.74
N ALA A 24 4.88 12.52 -12.73
CA ALA A 24 5.87 11.48 -13.02
C ALA A 24 6.86 11.33 -11.86
N GLU A 25 7.40 12.44 -11.36
CA GLU A 25 8.29 12.47 -10.20
C GLU A 25 7.61 11.91 -8.94
N TYR A 26 6.34 12.29 -8.70
CA TYR A 26 5.57 11.75 -7.60
C TYR A 26 5.39 10.24 -7.72
N ARG A 27 5.15 9.74 -8.94
CA ARG A 27 4.98 8.32 -9.18
C ARG A 27 6.27 7.56 -8.89
N GLU A 28 7.40 8.09 -9.33
CA GLU A 28 8.71 7.48 -9.10
C GLU A 28 9.08 7.48 -7.62
N LYS A 29 8.86 8.60 -6.91
CA LYS A 29 9.28 8.75 -5.51
C LYS A 29 8.35 8.09 -4.51
N PHE A 30 7.03 8.13 -4.76
CA PHE A 30 6.03 7.74 -3.76
C PHE A 30 5.14 6.58 -4.19
N ALA A 31 4.78 6.49 -5.47
CA ALA A 31 3.85 5.47 -5.97
C ALA A 31 4.58 4.19 -6.44
N ASN A 32 5.59 3.78 -5.68
CA ASN A 32 6.33 2.54 -5.88
C ASN A 32 6.21 1.67 -4.61
N PRO A 33 6.38 0.34 -4.71
CA PRO A 33 6.22 -0.56 -3.57
C PRO A 33 7.33 -0.42 -2.52
N PHE A 34 8.49 0.15 -2.88
CA PHE A 34 9.65 0.24 -2.00
C PHE A 34 9.44 1.22 -0.84
N VAL A 35 8.63 2.26 -1.03
CA VAL A 35 8.30 3.22 0.03
C VAL A 35 7.48 2.58 1.15
N ALA A 36 6.55 1.69 0.81
CA ALA A 36 5.77 0.96 1.80
C ALA A 36 6.60 -0.16 2.46
N ALA A 37 7.46 -0.82 1.68
CA ALA A 37 8.38 -1.84 2.19
C ALA A 37 9.41 -1.28 3.17
N SER A 38 9.97 -0.09 2.92
CA SER A 38 10.95 0.53 3.82
C SER A 38 10.37 0.91 5.20
N ARG A 39 9.04 1.03 5.29
CA ARG A 39 8.31 1.28 6.55
C ARG A 39 7.84 -0.01 7.23
N GLY A 40 8.08 -1.18 6.64
CA GLY A 40 7.61 -2.46 7.15
C GLY A 40 6.10 -2.69 6.98
N TYR A 41 5.41 -1.91 6.15
CA TYR A 41 4.00 -2.17 5.82
C TYR A 41 3.84 -3.33 4.84
N LEU A 42 4.88 -3.59 4.03
CA LEU A 42 4.97 -4.75 3.16
C LEU A 42 6.12 -5.65 3.64
N ASP A 43 5.83 -6.94 3.81
CA ASP A 43 6.84 -7.92 4.22
C ASP A 43 7.86 -8.22 3.11
N ASP A 44 7.43 -8.27 1.84
CA ASP A 44 8.28 -8.65 0.71
C ASP A 44 7.70 -8.12 -0.63
N ILE A 45 8.58 -7.89 -1.60
CA ILE A 45 8.24 -7.56 -3.00
C ILE A 45 8.57 -8.78 -3.86
N ILE A 46 7.52 -9.47 -4.33
CA ILE A 46 7.67 -10.78 -4.98
C ILE A 46 7.43 -10.71 -6.50
N MET A 47 8.05 -11.65 -7.22
CA MET A 47 7.73 -11.89 -8.63
C MET A 47 6.28 -12.42 -8.75
N PRO A 48 5.46 -11.93 -9.71
CA PRO A 48 4.05 -12.32 -9.82
C PRO A 48 3.81 -13.84 -9.91
N ARG A 49 4.69 -14.58 -10.60
CA ARG A 49 4.62 -16.05 -10.71
C ARG A 49 4.80 -16.80 -9.38
N ASN A 50 5.41 -16.16 -8.37
CA ASN A 50 5.70 -16.79 -7.08
C ASN A 50 4.53 -16.67 -6.08
N SER A 51 3.47 -15.94 -6.42
CA SER A 51 2.35 -15.65 -5.51
C SER A 51 1.76 -16.90 -4.87
N ARG A 52 1.44 -17.95 -5.67
CA ARG A 52 0.91 -19.21 -5.14
C ARG A 52 1.82 -19.84 -4.08
N ARG A 53 3.12 -19.93 -4.37
CA ARG A 53 4.10 -20.53 -3.45
C ARG A 53 4.23 -19.72 -2.15
N ARG A 54 4.24 -18.39 -2.26
CA ARG A 54 4.36 -17.48 -1.11
C ARG A 54 3.13 -17.56 -0.21
N ILE A 55 1.92 -17.54 -0.80
CA ILE A 55 0.66 -17.68 -0.07
C ILE A 55 0.60 -19.04 0.63
N ALA A 56 0.89 -20.14 -0.07
CA ALA A 56 0.84 -21.48 0.51
C ALA A 56 1.75 -21.60 1.74
N ARG A 57 2.99 -21.10 1.64
CA ARG A 57 3.95 -21.08 2.76
C ARG A 57 3.44 -20.24 3.93
N ALA A 58 2.89 -19.05 3.66
CA ALA A 58 2.35 -18.17 4.71
C ALA A 58 1.19 -18.83 5.46
N LEU A 59 0.27 -19.50 4.75
CA LEU A 59 -0.83 -20.25 5.35
C LEU A 59 -0.32 -21.41 6.21
N THR A 60 0.69 -22.17 5.75
CA THR A 60 1.30 -23.23 6.55
C THR A 60 1.94 -22.69 7.83
N MET A 61 2.63 -21.55 7.75
CA MET A 61 3.24 -20.91 8.92
C MET A 61 2.20 -20.43 9.94
N LEU A 62 1.06 -19.93 9.46
CA LEU A 62 -0.01 -19.37 10.30
C LEU A 62 -1.02 -20.42 10.79
N LYS A 63 -0.77 -21.72 10.55
CA LYS A 63 -1.71 -22.80 10.84
C LYS A 63 -2.16 -22.83 12.30
N ASP A 64 -1.25 -22.58 13.23
CA ASP A 64 -1.50 -22.67 14.66
C ASP A 64 -1.61 -21.28 15.32
N LYS A 65 -1.94 -20.25 14.53
CA LYS A 65 -2.15 -18.89 15.04
C LYS A 65 -3.42 -18.85 15.90
N ASP A 66 -3.24 -18.61 17.19
CA ASP A 66 -4.31 -18.36 18.15
C ASP A 66 -4.33 -16.88 18.57
N LEU A 67 -5.52 -16.29 18.65
CA LEU A 67 -5.73 -14.90 19.05
C LEU A 67 -7.12 -14.74 19.67
N SER A 68 -7.17 -14.10 20.83
CA SER A 68 -8.42 -13.76 21.51
C SER A 68 -8.77 -12.29 21.32
N ASN A 69 -10.05 -12.04 21.08
CA ASN A 69 -10.60 -10.69 21.03
C ASN A 69 -11.14 -10.27 22.41
N PRO A 70 -11.27 -8.96 22.70
CA PRO A 70 -11.90 -8.48 23.93
C PRO A 70 -13.33 -9.03 24.11
N PRO A 71 -13.76 -9.34 25.35
CA PRO A 71 -15.07 -9.90 25.62
C PRO A 71 -16.19 -8.90 25.31
N ARG A 72 -17.15 -9.29 24.47
CA ARG A 72 -18.32 -8.49 24.08
C ARG A 72 -19.46 -9.40 23.62
N LYS A 73 -20.72 -8.92 23.68
CA LYS A 73 -21.90 -9.68 23.19
C LYS A 73 -21.88 -9.87 21.66
N HIS A 74 -21.61 -8.79 20.93
CA HIS A 74 -21.45 -8.72 19.48
C HIS A 74 -20.69 -7.43 19.13
N ASP A 75 -20.32 -7.25 17.87
CA ASP A 75 -19.84 -5.95 17.38
C ASP A 75 -21.01 -5.01 17.01
N ASN A 76 -20.66 -3.80 16.58
CA ASN A 76 -21.59 -2.79 16.10
C ASN A 76 -21.07 -2.23 14.77
N LEU A 77 -21.01 -3.10 13.75
CA LEU A 77 -20.66 -2.71 12.39
C LEU A 77 -21.70 -1.71 11.84
N PRO A 78 -21.29 -0.63 11.14
CA PRO A 78 -22.22 0.29 10.48
C PRO A 78 -23.21 -0.46 9.57
N LEU A 79 -24.50 -0.13 9.68
CA LEU A 79 -25.58 -0.64 8.82
C LEU A 79 -25.73 0.17 7.53
#